data_AF-A0A7S2EWI4-F1
#
_entry.id   AF-A0A7S2EWI4-F1
#
_cell.length_a   1.000
_cell.length_b   1.000
_cell.length_c   1.000
_cell.angle_alpha   90.00
_cell.angle_beta   90.00
_cell.angle_gamma   90.00
#
_symmetry.space_group_name_H-M   'P 1'
#
loop_
_entity.id
_entity.type
_entity.pdbx_description
1 polymer ?
#
loop_
_entity_poly.entity_id
_entity_poly.type
_entity_poly.pdbx_seq_one_letter_code
_entity_poly.pdbx_strand_id
1 'polypeptide(L)'
;VPSPRTCDGGRAPEDAVAGTSTVSAANQGTKDLPPPRAARSMAPMSRDEFERMRSVIREVYDPQSGRTRLVRGDGEIVERIVSRTEHERINRIATRGDGMIFAKGIAARAAGSGR
;
A
#
# COMPACT_ATOMS: atom_id res chain seq x y z
N VAL A 1 37.34 6.83 -33.44
CA VAL A 1 38.79 6.93 -33.14
C VAL A 1 39.13 8.41 -33.28
N PRO A 2 39.67 9.12 -32.27
CA PRO A 2 40.78 8.70 -31.40
C PRO A 2 40.50 8.78 -29.87
N SER A 3 41.24 7.95 -29.14
CA SER A 3 41.58 8.08 -27.70
C SER A 3 43.00 8.71 -27.61
N PRO A 4 43.75 8.76 -26.46
CA PRO A 4 43.44 8.50 -25.04
C PRO A 4 44.19 9.45 -24.04
N ARG A 5 44.09 9.13 -22.72
CA ARG A 5 45.02 9.42 -21.59
C ARG A 5 44.91 10.83 -20.96
N THR A 6 45.07 11.04 -19.66
CA THR A 6 45.98 10.39 -18.69
C THR A 6 45.41 10.33 -17.27
N CYS A 7 45.95 9.35 -16.55
CA CYS A 7 45.92 9.14 -15.11
C CYS A 7 46.91 10.11 -14.42
N ASP A 8 46.62 10.52 -13.18
CA ASP A 8 47.61 10.74 -12.10
C ASP A 8 46.81 10.89 -10.79
N GLY A 9 47.01 10.14 -9.71
CA GLY A 9 48.24 9.48 -9.27
C GLY A 9 49.02 10.40 -8.34
N GLY A 10 48.61 10.50 -7.07
CA GLY A 10 49.35 11.28 -6.07
C GLY A 10 49.01 10.85 -4.64
N ARG A 11 49.81 9.94 -4.10
CA ARG A 11 49.75 9.40 -2.74
C ARG A 11 50.95 9.95 -1.93
N ALA A 12 50.62 10.47 -0.73
CA ALA A 12 51.45 10.57 0.49
C ALA A 12 52.65 11.56 0.46
N PRO A 13 53.29 11.93 1.59
CA PRO A 13 53.20 11.36 2.94
C PRO A 13 53.19 12.34 4.16
N GLU A 14 53.02 11.69 5.31
CA GLU A 14 53.12 12.00 6.75
C GLU A 14 53.89 13.24 7.31
N ASP A 15 53.44 13.75 8.48
CA ASP A 15 54.17 13.64 9.77
C ASP A 15 53.54 14.42 10.96
N ALA A 16 53.42 13.70 12.09
CA ALA A 16 53.56 14.09 13.50
C ALA A 16 52.98 15.42 14.08
N VAL A 17 52.18 15.32 15.17
CA VAL A 17 52.64 15.43 16.58
C VAL A 17 51.54 15.86 17.57
N ALA A 18 51.49 15.15 18.69
CA ALA A 18 50.97 15.42 20.05
C ALA A 18 49.90 16.51 20.30
N GLY A 19 48.84 16.08 21.02
CA GLY A 19 47.96 16.95 21.79
C GLY A 19 47.21 16.16 22.86
N THR A 20 47.80 16.04 24.04
CA THR A 20 47.18 15.50 25.26
C THR A 20 46.02 16.39 25.71
N SER A 21 44.84 15.81 25.96
CA SER A 21 43.82 16.38 26.85
C SER A 21 42.98 15.26 27.46
N THR A 22 43.44 14.79 28.60
CA THR A 22 42.60 14.25 29.68
C THR A 22 41.47 15.23 29.99
N VAL A 23 40.21 14.80 29.90
CA VAL A 23 39.14 15.13 30.86
C VAL A 23 37.90 14.23 30.67
N SER A 24 37.53 13.58 31.79
CA SER A 24 36.19 13.35 32.31
C SER A 24 35.03 12.84 31.44
N ALA A 25 34.59 11.65 31.82
CA ALA A 25 33.21 11.34 32.23
C ALA A 25 32.05 11.82 31.36
N ALA A 26 31.34 10.88 30.72
CA ALA A 26 29.89 10.67 30.90
C ALA A 26 29.35 9.64 29.91
N ASN A 27 28.92 8.50 30.45
CA ASN A 27 27.66 7.81 30.18
C ASN A 27 26.82 8.33 28.98
N GLN A 28 26.96 7.69 27.81
CA GLN A 28 26.00 7.74 26.71
C GLN A 28 26.08 6.37 26.01
N GLY A 29 25.06 5.55 25.82
CA GLY A 29 23.64 5.63 26.04
C GLY A 29 23.07 4.42 25.30
N THR A 30 22.89 3.29 25.96
CA THR A 30 22.34 2.05 25.35
C THR A 30 20.81 2.13 25.27
N LYS A 31 20.27 3.24 24.72
CA LYS A 31 18.82 3.49 24.66
C LYS A 31 18.15 3.09 23.35
N ASP A 32 18.91 2.71 22.33
CA ASP A 32 18.35 2.55 20.98
C ASP A 32 18.22 1.09 20.50
N LEU A 33 18.27 0.10 21.39
CA LEU A 33 17.84 -1.25 21.02
C LEU A 33 16.31 -1.33 21.19
N PRO A 34 15.52 -1.57 20.12
CA PRO A 34 14.10 -1.84 20.28
C PRO A 34 13.97 -3.08 21.18
N PRO A 35 13.07 -3.06 22.18
CA PRO A 35 12.94 -4.16 23.11
C PRO A 35 12.67 -5.46 22.33
N PRO A 36 13.29 -6.59 22.71
CA PRO A 36 12.97 -7.88 22.11
C PRO A 36 11.46 -8.05 22.18
N ARG A 37 10.83 -8.36 21.04
CA ARG A 37 9.37 -8.51 20.93
C ARG A 37 8.95 -9.56 21.96
N ALA A 38 8.48 -9.08 23.11
CA ALA A 38 8.03 -9.93 24.19
C ALA A 38 7.02 -10.89 23.57
N ALA A 39 7.27 -12.19 23.74
CA ALA A 39 6.40 -13.24 23.23
C ALA A 39 4.98 -12.86 23.62
N ARG A 40 4.17 -12.51 22.61
CA ARG A 40 2.77 -12.16 22.82
C ARG A 40 2.18 -13.33 23.59
N SER A 41 1.77 -13.10 24.82
CA SER A 41 1.06 -14.09 25.60
C SER A 41 -0.06 -14.63 24.72
N MET A 42 -0.18 -15.96 24.63
CA MET A 42 -1.24 -16.65 23.89
C MET A 42 -2.61 -16.47 24.58
N ALA A 43 -2.85 -15.29 25.14
CA ALA A 43 -4.11 -14.88 25.69
C ALA A 43 -5.01 -14.40 24.54
N PRO A 44 -6.33 -14.67 24.61
CA PRO A 44 -7.26 -14.00 23.72
C PRO A 44 -7.12 -12.49 23.90
N MET A 45 -7.13 -11.76 22.79
CA MET A 45 -7.08 -10.30 22.78
C MET A 45 -8.19 -9.69 23.65
N SER A 46 -7.92 -8.54 24.25
CA SER A 46 -8.95 -7.81 24.98
C SER A 46 -10.02 -7.28 24.02
N ARG A 47 -11.25 -7.11 24.52
CA ARG A 47 -12.37 -6.58 23.73
C ARG A 47 -12.04 -5.23 23.11
N ASP A 48 -11.39 -4.35 23.85
CA ASP A 48 -11.03 -3.01 23.38
C ASP A 48 -10.01 -3.07 22.25
N GLU A 49 -9.03 -3.98 22.32
CA GLU A 49 -8.07 -4.21 21.23
C GLU A 49 -8.75 -4.79 19.99
N PHE A 50 -9.76 -5.63 20.16
CA PHE A 50 -10.58 -6.16 19.07
C PHE A 50 -11.37 -5.07 18.35
N GLU A 51 -12.03 -4.21 19.11
CA GLU A 51 -12.77 -3.09 18.56
C GLU A 51 -11.84 -2.06 17.86
N ARG A 52 -10.64 -1.83 18.41
CA ARG A 52 -9.61 -1.00 17.76
C ARG A 52 -9.14 -1.59 16.44
N MET A 53 -8.85 -2.89 16.39
CA MET A 53 -8.43 -3.56 15.15
C MET A 53 -9.54 -3.56 14.10
N ARG A 54 -10.79 -3.79 14.53
CA ARG A 54 -11.95 -3.87 13.64
C ARG A 54 -12.40 -2.51 13.11
N SER A 55 -12.10 -1.41 13.79
CA SER A 55 -12.51 -0.06 13.36
C SER A 55 -11.63 0.52 12.25
N VAL A 56 -10.45 -0.05 11.97
CA VAL A 56 -9.56 0.44 10.92
C VAL A 56 -10.12 0.06 9.54
N ILE A 57 -10.40 1.07 8.71
CA ILE A 57 -10.86 0.91 7.33
C ILE A 57 -9.79 1.46 6.39
N ARG A 58 -9.40 0.67 5.38
CA ARG A 58 -8.40 1.03 4.38
C ARG A 58 -8.98 0.91 2.97
N GLU A 59 -8.65 1.85 2.10
CA GLU A 59 -8.98 1.74 0.68
C GLU A 59 -7.86 0.99 -0.06
N VAL A 60 -8.21 -0.11 -0.71
CA VAL A 60 -7.28 -0.96 -1.44
C VAL A 60 -7.74 -1.08 -2.89
N TYR A 61 -6.84 -0.79 -3.81
CA TYR A 61 -7.08 -0.97 -5.24
C TYR A 61 -6.90 -2.44 -5.63
N ASP A 62 -7.90 -3.03 -6.28
CA ASP A 62 -7.81 -4.37 -6.85
C ASP A 62 -7.44 -4.30 -8.34
N PRO A 63 -6.22 -4.73 -8.72
CA PRO A 63 -5.73 -4.63 -10.09
C PRO A 63 -6.48 -5.54 -11.08
N GLN A 64 -7.18 -6.58 -10.60
CA GLN A 64 -7.85 -7.54 -11.47
C GLN A 64 -9.25 -7.07 -11.90
N SER A 65 -9.98 -6.39 -11.02
CA SER A 65 -11.29 -5.81 -11.33
C SER A 65 -11.26 -4.32 -11.66
N GLY A 66 -10.15 -3.64 -11.37
CA GLY A 66 -10.00 -2.19 -11.53
C GLY A 66 -10.83 -1.36 -10.56
N ARG A 67 -11.37 -1.97 -9.48
CA ARG A 67 -12.22 -1.32 -8.49
C ARG A 67 -11.44 -1.04 -7.20
N THR A 68 -11.73 0.09 -6.57
CA THR A 68 -11.27 0.39 -5.20
C THR A 68 -12.22 -0.27 -4.20
N ARG A 69 -11.70 -1.15 -3.34
CA ARG A 69 -12.43 -1.85 -2.29
C ARG A 69 -12.09 -1.24 -0.94
N LEU A 70 -13.06 -1.13 -0.03
CA LEU A 70 -12.77 -0.81 1.37
C LEU A 70 -12.49 -2.13 2.09
N VAL A 71 -11.41 -2.20 2.84
CA VAL A 71 -11.00 -3.37 3.63
C VAL A 71 -11.04 -2.99 5.09
N ARG A 72 -11.81 -3.73 5.89
CA ARG A 72 -11.92 -3.54 7.34
C ARG A 72 -10.99 -4.50 8.07
N GLY A 73 -10.25 -3.97 9.05
CA GLY A 73 -9.44 -4.71 10.03
C GLY A 73 -8.75 -5.97 9.49
N ASP A 74 -9.40 -7.10 9.79
CA ASP A 74 -9.09 -8.51 9.59
C ASP A 74 -9.22 -9.03 8.14
N GLY A 75 -9.64 -8.18 7.19
CA GLY A 75 -9.70 -8.49 5.77
C GLY A 75 -11.11 -8.58 5.19
N GLU A 76 -12.13 -8.22 5.97
CA GLU A 76 -13.51 -8.09 5.47
C GLU A 76 -13.56 -7.02 4.38
N ILE A 77 -14.09 -7.39 3.20
CA ILE A 77 -14.31 -6.45 2.10
C ILE A 77 -15.65 -5.75 2.36
N VAL A 78 -15.58 -4.44 2.54
CA VAL A 78 -16.72 -3.58 2.80
C VAL A 78 -17.04 -2.78 1.54
N GLU A 79 -18.33 -2.60 1.28
CA GLU A 79 -18.82 -1.75 0.21
C GLU A 79 -18.84 -0.29 0.66
N ARG A 80 -18.48 0.64 -0.24
CA ARG A 80 -18.63 2.07 0.03
C ARG A 80 -20.12 2.41 0.02
N ILE A 81 -20.63 2.98 1.10
CA ILE A 81 -21.92 3.66 1.06
C ILE A 81 -21.74 4.93 0.23
N VAL A 82 -22.34 4.95 -0.95
CA VAL A 82 -22.28 6.09 -1.87
C VAL A 82 -23.50 6.99 -1.68
N SER A 83 -23.34 8.27 -2.02
CA SER A 83 -24.47 9.20 -2.05
C SER A 83 -25.45 8.82 -3.16
N ARG A 84 -26.71 9.28 -3.06
CA ARG A 84 -27.74 9.03 -4.08
C ARG A 84 -27.30 9.46 -5.48
N THR A 85 -26.70 10.64 -5.60
CA THR A 85 -26.24 11.19 -6.89
C THR A 85 -25.10 10.38 -7.49
N GLU A 86 -24.19 9.87 -6.66
CA GLU A 86 -23.10 8.99 -7.07
C GLU A 86 -23.64 7.62 -7.49
N HIS A 87 -24.59 7.06 -6.75
CA HIS A 87 -25.27 5.81 -7.12
C HIS A 87 -25.96 5.94 -8.49
N GLU A 88 -26.70 7.03 -8.72
CA GLU A 88 -27.33 7.33 -10.02
C GLU A 88 -26.30 7.50 -11.15
N ARG A 89 -25.13 8.09 -10.87
CA ARG A 89 -24.03 8.18 -11.85
C ARG A 89 -23.47 6.80 -12.19
N ILE A 90 -23.20 5.97 -11.19
CA ILE A 90 -22.66 4.61 -11.37
C ILE A 90 -23.63 3.79 -12.21
N ASN A 91 -24.93 3.83 -11.88
CA ASN A 91 -25.95 3.09 -12.62
C ASN A 91 -26.05 3.55 -14.08
N ARG A 92 -25.98 4.85 -14.34
CA ARG A 92 -25.93 5.38 -15.72
C ARG A 92 -24.71 4.92 -16.50
N ILE A 93 -23.54 4.84 -15.86
CA ILE A 93 -22.31 4.36 -16.52
C ILE A 93 -22.40 2.86 -16.80
N ALA A 94 -22.85 2.08 -15.81
CA ALA A 94 -22.99 0.63 -15.91
C ALA A 94 -23.94 0.22 -17.04
N THR A 95 -25.09 0.91 -17.15
CA THR A 95 -26.15 0.56 -18.10
C THR A 95 -26.03 1.21 -19.47
N ARG A 96 -24.99 2.03 -19.71
CA ARG A 96 -24.83 2.83 -20.95
C ARG A 96 -24.87 1.97 -22.22
N GLY A 97 -24.37 0.74 -22.18
CA GLY A 97 -24.30 -0.17 -23.33
C GLY A 97 -25.40 -1.25 -23.37
N ASP A 98 -26.09 -1.48 -22.25
CA ASP A 98 -26.96 -2.65 -22.07
C ASP A 98 -28.18 -2.62 -22.99
N GLY A 99 -28.77 -1.44 -23.20
CA GLY A 99 -29.95 -1.30 -24.06
C GLY A 99 -29.70 -1.75 -25.51
N MET A 100 -28.51 -1.46 -26.06
CA MET A 100 -28.15 -1.89 -27.41
C MET A 100 -27.89 -3.39 -27.51
N ILE A 101 -27.23 -3.98 -26.50
CA ILE A 101 -26.95 -5.41 -26.46
C ILE A 101 -28.24 -6.20 -26.28
N PHE A 102 -29.13 -5.73 -25.41
CA PHE A 102 -30.45 -6.30 -25.21
C PHE A 102 -31.27 -6.26 -26.50
N ALA A 103 -31.35 -5.09 -27.17
CA ALA A 103 -32.08 -4.95 -28.44
C ALA A 103 -31.55 -5.89 -29.53
N LYS A 104 -30.22 -6.00 -29.67
CA LYS A 104 -29.58 -6.96 -30.59
C LYS A 104 -29.92 -8.41 -30.25
N GLY A 105 -29.93 -8.78 -28.97
CA GLY A 105 -30.29 -10.12 -28.52
C GLY A 105 -31.76 -10.47 -28.79
N ILE A 106 -32.68 -9.53 -28.59
CA ILE A 106 -34.10 -9.69 -28.93
C ILE A 106 -34.27 -9.84 -30.44
N ALA A 107 -33.64 -8.98 -31.24
CA ALA A 107 -33.70 -9.07 -32.71
C ALA A 107 -33.16 -10.39 -33.24
N ALA A 108 -32.04 -10.88 -32.69
CA ALA A 108 -31.45 -12.17 -33.06
C ALA A 108 -32.35 -13.36 -32.70
N ARG A 109 -33.00 -13.33 -31.53
CA ARG A 109 -33.97 -14.35 -31.12
C ARG A 109 -35.23 -14.34 -31.99
N ALA A 110 -35.75 -13.16 -32.31
CA ALA A 110 -36.91 -13.02 -33.19
C ALA A 110 -36.61 -13.55 -34.60
N ALA A 111 -35.42 -13.26 -35.14
CA ALA A 111 -34.96 -13.78 -36.43
C ALA A 111 -34.70 -15.30 -36.45
N GLY A 112 -34.39 -15.90 -35.30
CA GLY A 112 -34.18 -17.35 -35.15
C GLY A 112 -35.44 -18.17 -34.93
N SER A 113 -36.57 -17.55 -34.56
CA SER A 113 -37.83 -18.22 -34.20
C SER A 113 -38.71 -18.61 -35.41
N GLY A 114 -38.23 -18.40 -36.64
CA GLY A 114 -38.99 -18.59 -37.88
C GLY A 114 -38.39 -19.62 -38.86
N ARG A 115 -37.63 -20.61 -38.37
CA ARG A 115 -37.18 -21.76 -39.17
C ARG A 115 -37.74 -23.06 -38.63
#